data_AF-A0A2V1H2X2-F1
#
_entry.id   AF-A0A2V1H2X2-F1
#
_cell.length_a   1.000
_cell.length_b   1.000
_cell.length_c   1.000
_cell.angle_alpha   90.00
_cell.angle_beta   90.00
_cell.angle_gamma   90.00
#
_symmetry.space_group_name_H-M   'P 1'
#
loop_
_entity.id
_entity.type
_entity.pdbx_description
1 polymer ?
#
loop_
_entity_poly.entity_id
_entity_poly.type
_entity_poly.pdbx_seq_one_letter_code
_entity_poly.pdbx_strand_id
1 'polypeptide(L)'
;MKKSIIISTILIGLAVGGCSQSTPKCGSDDATDLVKEISGREMAAQLGSEAAKLISYSVNAIRTTHEDNATGSYDCAAQLGITASNTGITNEIPITYTVERTDDGEQFFVNVFGL
;
A
#
# COMPACT_ATOMS: atom_id res chain seq x y z
N MET A 1 -14.15 26.93 8.90
CA MET A 1 -13.29 26.12 8.00
C MET A 1 -13.58 24.65 8.28
N LYS A 2 -14.34 23.97 7.41
CA LYS A 2 -14.59 22.53 7.51
C LYS A 2 -13.55 21.86 6.60
N LYS A 3 -12.55 21.20 7.18
CA LYS A 3 -11.60 20.38 6.42
C LYS A 3 -12.37 19.15 5.92
N SER A 4 -12.68 19.11 4.63
CA SER A 4 -13.19 17.90 4.01
C SER A 4 -12.06 16.87 3.99
N ILE A 5 -12.18 15.84 4.81
CA ILE A 5 -11.29 14.68 4.78
C ILE A 5 -11.71 13.88 3.53
N ILE A 6 -10.91 13.97 2.47
CA ILE A 6 -11.11 13.17 1.26
C ILE A 6 -10.48 11.81 1.55
N ILE A 7 -11.32 10.83 1.88
CA ILE A 7 -10.91 9.43 2.00
C ILE A 7 -10.80 8.90 0.57
N SER A 8 -9.59 8.90 0.03
CA SER A 8 -9.30 8.45 -1.33
C SER A 8 -8.96 6.95 -1.31
N THR A 9 -9.94 6.11 -1.66
CA THR A 9 -9.74 4.66 -1.80
C THR A 9 -9.34 4.37 -3.25
N ILE A 10 -8.05 4.12 -3.51
CA ILE A 10 -7.54 3.77 -4.85
C ILE A 10 -7.29 2.26 -4.91
N LEU A 11 -8.00 1.60 -5.84
CA LEU A 11 -8.00 0.15 -6.05
C LEU A 11 -7.13 -0.21 -7.27
N ILE A 12 -6.05 -0.98 -7.11
CA ILE A 12 -5.27 -1.54 -8.23
C ILE A 12 -5.00 -3.01 -8.00
N GLY A 13 -5.26 -3.82 -9.05
CA GLY A 13 -4.99 -5.25 -9.08
C GLY A 13 -3.93 -5.59 -10.13
N LEU A 14 -3.03 -6.51 -9.80
CA LEU A 14 -2.05 -7.10 -10.72
C LEU A 14 -2.40 -8.58 -10.92
N ALA A 15 -2.46 -9.00 -12.19
CA ALA A 15 -2.63 -10.41 -12.57
C ALA A 15 -1.26 -11.06 -12.72
N VAL A 16 -0.87 -11.90 -11.76
CA VAL A 16 0.35 -12.70 -11.85
C VAL A 16 -0.03 -14.18 -11.86
N GLY A 17 0.04 -14.78 -13.04
CA GLY A 17 -0.30 -16.18 -13.25
C GLY A 17 0.76 -17.14 -12.71
N GLY A 18 0.31 -18.20 -12.04
CA GLY A 18 1.00 -19.48 -11.98
C GLY A 18 1.98 -19.71 -10.83
N CYS A 19 1.44 -20.08 -9.65
CA CYS A 19 1.85 -21.22 -8.79
C CYS A 19 1.29 -21.00 -7.38
N SER A 20 0.30 -21.80 -6.98
CA SER A 20 -0.29 -21.77 -5.63
C SER A 20 -0.68 -20.36 -5.17
N GLN A 21 -1.65 -19.73 -5.83
CA GLN A 21 -2.14 -18.37 -5.57
C GLN A 21 -2.84 -18.29 -4.19
N SER A 22 -2.08 -18.37 -3.11
CA SER A 22 -2.49 -17.86 -1.81
C SER A 22 -2.39 -16.35 -1.84
N THR A 23 -3.36 -15.65 -1.26
CA THR A 23 -3.30 -14.19 -1.03
C THR A 23 -1.92 -13.81 -0.48
N PRO A 24 -1.22 -12.81 -1.05
CA PRO A 24 0.09 -12.42 -0.57
C PRO A 24 0.04 -12.01 0.90
N LYS A 25 0.99 -12.46 1.71
CA LYS A 25 1.09 -12.06 3.13
C LYS A 25 1.45 -10.57 3.19
N CYS A 26 1.07 -9.88 4.27
CA CYS A 26 1.32 -8.44 4.46
C CYS A 26 2.75 -7.98 4.10
N GLY A 27 3.77 -8.76 4.46
CA GLY A 27 5.18 -8.42 4.24
C GLY A 27 5.78 -8.94 2.93
N SER A 28 4.98 -9.47 2.01
CA SER A 28 5.50 -9.89 0.70
C SER A 28 5.90 -8.70 -0.16
N ASP A 29 6.83 -8.93 -1.08
CA ASP A 29 7.23 -7.91 -2.05
C ASP A 29 6.02 -7.45 -2.88
N ASP A 30 5.19 -8.40 -3.36
CA ASP A 30 3.95 -8.10 -4.10
C ASP A 30 3.02 -7.12 -3.35
N ALA A 31 2.80 -7.33 -2.05
CA ALA A 31 1.93 -6.46 -1.25
C ALA A 31 2.61 -5.11 -0.98
N THR A 32 3.87 -5.12 -0.57
CA THR A 32 4.58 -3.88 -0.19
C THR A 32 4.91 -3.00 -1.38
N ASP A 33 5.12 -3.56 -2.57
CA ASP A 33 5.33 -2.81 -3.80
C ASP A 33 4.06 -2.10 -4.23
N LEU A 34 2.90 -2.75 -4.13
CA LEU A 34 1.61 -2.08 -4.34
C LEU A 34 1.35 -0.96 -3.32
N VAL A 35 1.71 -1.16 -2.05
CA VAL A 35 1.62 -0.08 -1.04
C VAL A 35 2.48 1.13 -1.46
N LYS A 36 3.72 0.92 -1.90
CA LYS A 36 4.61 1.99 -2.38
C LYS A 36 4.04 2.67 -3.62
N GLU A 37 3.50 1.91 -4.57
CA GLU A 37 2.89 2.43 -5.80
C GLU A 37 1.66 3.31 -5.50
N ILE A 38 0.78 2.85 -4.61
CA ILE A 38 -0.39 3.60 -4.13
C ILE A 38 0.05 4.89 -3.44
N SER A 39 1.06 4.80 -2.56
CA SER A 39 1.63 5.97 -1.86
C SER A 39 2.22 6.99 -2.83
N GLY A 40 2.94 6.52 -3.86
CA GLY A 40 3.50 7.36 -4.91
C GLY A 40 2.44 8.10 -5.73
N ARG A 41 1.35 7.41 -6.08
CA ARG A 41 0.20 8.04 -6.77
C ARG A 41 -0.50 9.08 -5.90
N GLU A 42 -0.77 8.75 -4.65
CA GLU A 42 -1.43 9.67 -3.72
C GLU A 42 -0.58 10.93 -3.53
N MET A 43 0.72 10.78 -3.38
CA MET A 43 1.62 11.92 -3.25
C MET A 43 1.74 12.73 -4.55
N ALA A 44 1.70 12.10 -5.72
CA ALA A 44 1.61 12.80 -7.00
C ALA A 44 0.30 13.59 -7.14
N ALA A 45 -0.80 13.07 -6.61
CA ALA A 45 -2.09 13.78 -6.58
C ALA A 45 -2.07 14.98 -5.61
N GLN A 46 -1.40 14.85 -4.46
CA GLN A 46 -1.33 15.92 -3.45
C GLN A 46 -0.31 17.02 -3.78
N LEU A 47 0.88 16.66 -4.27
CA LEU A 47 2.00 17.59 -4.47
C LEU A 47 2.33 17.89 -5.93
N GLY A 48 1.74 17.14 -6.87
CA GLY A 48 2.08 17.19 -8.30
C GLY A 48 3.16 16.17 -8.70
N SER A 49 3.13 15.78 -9.97
CA SER A 49 3.96 14.71 -10.54
C SER A 49 5.47 14.96 -10.45
N GLU A 50 5.90 16.21 -10.58
CA GLU A 50 7.30 16.60 -10.55
C GLU A 50 7.90 16.46 -9.15
N ALA A 51 7.15 16.85 -8.12
CA ALA A 51 7.57 16.72 -6.73
C ALA A 51 7.59 15.24 -6.30
N ALA A 52 6.58 14.46 -6.69
CA ALA A 52 6.49 13.04 -6.34
C ALA A 52 7.65 12.20 -6.91
N LYS A 53 8.22 12.57 -8.07
CA LYS A 53 9.41 11.91 -8.65
C LYS A 53 10.66 12.01 -7.77
N LEU A 54 10.69 12.98 -6.85
CA LEU A 54 11.80 13.16 -5.92
C LEU A 54 11.62 12.34 -4.64
N ILE A 55 10.50 11.63 -4.48
CA ILE A 55 10.16 10.90 -3.28
C ILE A 55 10.29 9.39 -3.53
N SER A 56 10.95 8.69 -2.61
CA SER A 56 10.97 7.23 -2.55
C SER A 56 10.27 6.73 -1.30
N TYR A 57 9.79 5.48 -1.36
CA TYR A 57 8.96 4.88 -0.31
C TYR A 57 9.57 3.58 0.19
N SER A 58 9.44 3.32 1.49
CA SER A 58 9.76 2.05 2.14
C SER A 58 8.59 1.63 3.04
N VAL A 59 8.38 0.33 3.19
CA VAL A 59 7.34 -0.21 4.07
C VAL A 59 8.05 -1.01 5.16
N ASN A 60 8.09 -0.44 6.36
CA ASN A 60 8.87 -0.93 7.49
C ASN A 60 7.94 -1.42 8.61
N ALA A 61 8.50 -2.15 9.58
CA ALA A 61 7.79 -2.60 10.79
C ALA A 61 6.41 -3.24 10.51
N ILE A 62 6.34 -4.08 9.49
CA ILE A 62 5.11 -4.70 9.00
C ILE A 62 4.62 -5.74 10.00
N ARG A 63 3.31 -5.70 10.30
CA ARG A 63 2.62 -6.70 11.11
C ARG A 63 1.28 -7.08 10.48
N THR A 64 1.00 -8.37 10.42
CA THR A 64 -0.35 -8.88 10.22
C THR A 64 -1.12 -8.72 11.51
N THR A 65 -2.22 -7.97 11.47
CA THR A 65 -3.11 -7.71 12.61
C THR A 65 -4.31 -8.64 12.61
N HIS A 66 -4.74 -9.10 11.44
CA HIS A 66 -5.81 -10.07 11.27
C HIS A 66 -5.57 -10.93 10.02
N GLU A 67 -6.01 -12.19 10.09
CA GLU A 67 -6.10 -13.12 8.95
C GLU A 67 -7.52 -13.68 8.95
N ASP A 68 -8.28 -13.41 7.88
CA ASP A 68 -9.60 -13.97 7.67
C ASP A 68 -9.45 -15.33 6.97
N ASN A 69 -9.69 -16.42 7.71
CA ASN A 69 -9.56 -17.78 7.18
C ASN A 69 -10.66 -18.15 6.16
N ALA A 70 -11.77 -17.41 6.10
CA ALA A 70 -12.83 -17.68 5.13
C ALA A 70 -12.47 -17.16 3.75
N THR A 71 -11.84 -15.98 3.67
CA THR A 71 -11.46 -15.32 2.41
C THR A 71 -9.97 -15.46 2.09
N GLY A 72 -9.15 -15.77 3.08
CA GLY A 72 -7.69 -15.74 3.00
C GLY A 72 -7.11 -14.32 3.00
N SER A 73 -7.88 -13.33 3.45
CA SER A 73 -7.48 -11.91 3.44
C SER A 73 -6.67 -11.52 4.68
N TYR A 74 -5.88 -10.46 4.56
CA TYR A 74 -5.07 -9.94 5.66
C TYR A 74 -5.37 -8.47 5.96
N ASP A 75 -5.46 -8.15 7.25
CA ASP A 75 -5.34 -6.76 7.72
C ASP A 75 -3.93 -6.53 8.24
N CYS A 76 -3.29 -5.48 7.73
CA CYS A 76 -1.89 -5.18 7.95
C CYS A 76 -1.72 -3.80 8.57
N ALA A 77 -0.65 -3.63 9.35
CA ALA A 77 -0.18 -2.33 9.81
C ALA A 77 1.33 -2.23 9.59
N ALA A 78 1.81 -1.04 9.23
CA ALA A 78 3.22 -0.78 8.93
C ALA A 78 3.60 0.67 9.22
N GLN A 79 4.89 0.97 9.13
CA GLN A 79 5.42 2.32 9.03
C GLN A 79 5.82 2.58 7.58
N LEU A 80 5.21 3.58 6.95
CA LEU A 80 5.58 4.03 5.63
C LEU A 80 6.70 5.07 5.76
N GLY A 81 7.90 4.70 5.34
CA GLY A 81 9.02 5.63 5.21
C GLY A 81 8.94 6.40 3.89
N ILE A 82 9.04 7.72 3.98
CA ILE A 82 8.98 8.67 2.87
C ILE A 82 10.30 9.42 2.84
N THR A 83 11.09 9.22 1.80
CA THR A 83 12.42 9.80 1.66
C THR A 83 12.47 10.79 0.51
N ALA A 84 12.86 12.03 0.78
CA ALA A 84 13.06 13.06 -0.23
C ALA A 84 14.49 12.99 -0.80
N SER A 85 14.63 12.55 -2.04
CA SER A 85 15.92 12.25 -2.70
C SER A 85 16.85 13.47 -2.81
N ASN A 86 16.29 14.68 -2.86
CA ASN A 86 17.06 15.93 -2.93
C ASN A 86 17.71 16.34 -1.59
N THR A 87 17.19 15.85 -0.47
CA THR A 87 17.67 16.21 0.88
C THR A 87 18.17 15.02 1.68
N GLY A 88 17.79 13.80 1.30
CA GLY A 88 18.02 12.57 2.07
C GLY A 88 17.16 12.45 3.33
N ILE A 89 16.31 13.43 3.62
CA ILE A 89 15.45 13.42 4.81
C ILE A 89 14.40 12.33 4.65
N THR A 90 14.27 11.50 5.68
CA THR A 90 13.27 10.44 5.77
C THR A 90 12.33 10.74 6.93
N ASN A 91 11.03 10.66 6.67
CA ASN A 91 9.99 10.67 7.68
C ASN A 91 9.22 9.35 7.63
N GLU A 92 8.71 8.89 8.77
CA GLU A 92 7.86 7.71 8.83
C GLU A 92 6.47 8.08 9.33
N ILE A 93 5.44 7.51 8.70
CA ILE A 93 4.05 7.63 9.12
C ILE A 93 3.42 6.24 9.32
N PRO A 94 2.58 6.06 10.35
CA PRO A 94 1.87 4.80 10.53
C PRO A 94 0.78 4.65 9.49
N ILE A 95 0.72 3.49 8.82
CA ILE A 95 -0.33 3.13 7.87
C ILE A 95 -0.97 1.80 8.25
N THR A 96 -2.19 1.59 7.78
CA THR A 96 -2.84 0.27 7.75
C THR A 96 -3.21 -0.07 6.32
N TYR A 97 -3.21 -1.34 5.97
CA TYR A 97 -3.64 -1.78 4.64
C TYR A 97 -4.26 -3.16 4.65
N THR A 98 -5.14 -3.45 3.71
CA THR A 98 -5.68 -4.81 3.49
C THR A 98 -4.97 -5.48 2.32
N VAL A 99 -4.94 -6.82 2.33
CA VAL A 99 -4.55 -7.63 1.16
C VAL A 99 -5.64 -8.68 0.93
N GLU A 100 -6.32 -8.59 -0.20
CA GLU A 100 -7.56 -9.34 -0.48
C GLU A 100 -7.48 -9.94 -1.88
N ARG A 101 -7.84 -11.22 -2.04
CA ARG A 101 -7.81 -11.89 -3.35
C ARG A 101 -9.16 -11.76 -4.05
N THR A 102 -9.17 -11.72 -5.38
CA THR A 102 -10.41 -11.77 -6.17
C THR A 102 -11.10 -13.14 -6.08
N ASP A 103 -12.40 -13.16 -6.35
CA ASP A 103 -13.21 -14.40 -6.35
C ASP A 103 -12.70 -15.45 -7.36
N ASP A 104 -12.15 -15.00 -8.50
CA ASP A 104 -11.53 -15.88 -9.51
C ASP A 104 -10.14 -16.38 -9.08
N GLY A 105 -9.55 -15.78 -8.05
CA GLY A 105 -8.26 -16.11 -7.50
C GLY A 105 -7.05 -15.52 -8.24
N GLU A 106 -7.26 -14.92 -9.41
CA GLU A 106 -6.18 -14.55 -10.34
C GLU A 106 -5.47 -13.25 -9.99
N GLN A 107 -6.12 -12.41 -9.16
CA GLN A 107 -5.63 -11.09 -8.78
C GLN A 107 -5.80 -10.89 -7.28
N PHE A 108 -5.11 -9.87 -6.76
CA PHE A 108 -5.33 -9.39 -5.41
C PHE A 108 -5.37 -7.87 -5.39
N PHE A 109 -5.97 -7.33 -4.34
CA PHE A 109 -6.11 -5.91 -4.07
C PHE A 109 -5.34 -5.56 -2.80
N VAL A 110 -4.81 -4.35 -2.81
CA VAL A 110 -4.27 -3.68 -1.64
C VAL A 110 -5.00 -2.37 -1.45
N ASN A 111 -5.59 -2.17 -0.27
CA ASN A 111 -6.20 -0.90 0.11
C ASN A 111 -5.38 -0.26 1.23
N VAL A 112 -4.84 0.94 1.02
CA VAL A 112 -3.99 1.62 2.00
C VAL A 112 -4.76 2.76 2.67
N PHE A 113 -4.61 2.87 3.99
CA PHE A 113 -5.21 3.92 4.82
C PHE A 113 -4.13 4.66 5.59
N GLY A 114 -4.32 5.97 5.79
CA GLY A 114 -3.39 6.85 6.51
C GLY A 114 -2.39 7.60 5.62
N LEU A 115 -2.66 7.69 4.31
CA LEU A 115 -1.91 8.50 3.33
C LEU A 115 -2.42 9.94 3.26
#